data_AF-A0A1X7SG81-F1
#
_entry.id   AF-A0A1X7SG81-F1
#
_cell.length_a   1.000
_cell.length_b   1.000
_cell.length_c   1.000
_cell.angle_alpha   90.00
_cell.angle_beta   90.00
_cell.angle_gamma   90.00
#
_symmetry.space_group_name_H-M   'P 1'
#
loop_
_entity.id
_entity.type
_entity.pdbx_description
1 polymer ?
#
loop_
_entity_poly.entity_id
_entity_poly.type
_entity_poly.pdbx_seq_one_letter_code
_entity_poly.pdbx_strand_id
1 'polypeptide(L)' 'LITECGKAFTCGLGSVGQLGHGGTKNLSTPAQVTAFVRDRIIVNAAASVCHTILLDSKGM' A
#
# COMPACT_ATOMS: atom_id res chain seq x y z
N LEU A 1 2.90 4.84 3.64
CA LEU A 1 2.56 5.37 4.98
C LEU A 1 1.71 4.33 5.71
N ILE A 2 1.93 4.12 7.00
CA ILE A 2 1.15 3.21 7.86
C ILE A 2 0.66 4.02 9.06
N THR A 3 -0.62 3.91 9.40
CA THR A 3 -1.19 4.56 10.59
C THR A 3 -1.04 3.68 11.83
N GLU A 4 -1.23 4.25 13.03
CA GLU A 4 -1.26 3.47 14.29
C GLU A 4 -2.29 2.33 14.29
N CYS A 5 -3.44 2.52 13.65
CA CYS A 5 -4.46 1.48 13.50
C CYS A 5 -4.13 0.43 12.41
N GLY A 6 -2.92 0.41 11.87
CA GLY A 6 -2.48 -0.57 10.86
C GLY A 6 -3.02 -0.37 9.45
N LYS A 7 -3.54 0.81 9.10
CA LYS A 7 -4.00 1.12 7.74
C LYS A 7 -2.83 1.55 6.87
N ALA A 8 -2.73 0.99 5.66
CA ALA A 8 -1.70 1.34 4.69
C ALA A 8 -2.20 2.36 3.64
N PHE A 9 -1.35 3.32 3.32
CA PHE A 9 -1.58 4.36 2.33
C PHE A 9 -0.39 4.45 1.36
N THR A 10 -0.71 4.64 0.08
CA THR A 10 0.25 4.69 -1.04
C THR A 10 -0.04 5.89 -1.94
N CYS A 11 1.02 6.46 -2.53
CA CYS A 11 0.96 7.52 -3.53
C CYS A 11 2.24 7.54 -4.37
N GLY A 12 2.26 8.35 -5.42
CA GLY A 12 3.39 8.51 -6.33
C GLY A 12 3.16 7.87 -7.70
N LEU A 13 4.23 7.31 -8.27
CA LEU A 13 4.21 6.62 -9.55
C LEU A 13 3.42 5.31 -9.43
N GLY A 14 2.39 5.15 -10.27
CA GLY A 14 1.52 3.99 -10.30
C GLY A 14 1.58 3.21 -11.61
N SER A 15 2.48 3.56 -12.55
CA SER A 15 2.45 3.08 -13.93
C SER A 15 2.49 1.56 -14.10
N VAL A 16 2.95 0.80 -13.10
CA VAL A 16 2.97 -0.67 -13.12
C VAL A 16 2.08 -1.31 -12.05
N GLY A 17 1.19 -0.52 -11.44
CA GLY A 17 0.23 -1.00 -10.43
C GLY A 17 0.78 -1.14 -9.02
N GLN A 18 2.02 -0.67 -8.76
CA GLN A 18 2.70 -0.82 -7.48
C GLN A 18 2.01 -0.12 -6.31
N LEU A 19 1.03 0.76 -6.57
CA LEU A 19 0.25 1.41 -5.51
C LEU A 19 -0.90 0.52 -4.98
N GLY A 20 -1.24 -0.59 -5.65
CA GLY A 20 -2.22 -1.55 -5.11
C GLY A 20 -3.69 -1.08 -5.12
N HIS A 21 -4.04 -0.10 -5.96
CA HIS A 21 -5.41 0.43 -6.08
C HIS A 21 -6.21 -0.18 -7.25
N GLY A 22 -5.79 -1.32 -7.80
CA GLY A 22 -6.48 -2.00 -8.90
C GLY A 22 -6.33 -1.31 -10.27
N GLY A 23 -5.33 -0.46 -10.44
CA GLY A 23 -5.04 0.21 -11.71
C GLY A 23 -3.64 0.82 -11.73
N THR A 24 -3.31 1.54 -12.81
CA THR A 24 -1.96 2.07 -13.07
C THR A 24 -1.85 3.60 -12.99
N LYS A 25 -2.84 4.26 -12.35
CA LYS A 25 -2.86 5.71 -12.23
C LYS A 25 -1.85 6.19 -11.19
N ASN A 26 -1.14 7.26 -11.52
CA ASN A 26 -0.35 8.01 -10.56
C ASN A 26 -1.28 8.70 -9.55
N LEU A 27 -0.85 8.80 -8.30
CA LEU A 27 -1.58 9.46 -7.24
C LEU A 27 -0.73 10.57 -6.64
N SER A 28 -1.24 11.80 -6.65
CA SER A 28 -0.56 12.97 -6.07
C SER A 28 -0.76 13.09 -4.55
N THR A 29 -1.76 12.39 -4.01
CA THR A 29 -2.05 12.36 -2.57
C THR A 29 -2.15 10.93 -2.07
N PRO A 30 -1.81 10.65 -0.78
CA PRO A 30 -1.96 9.33 -0.20
C PRO A 30 -3.40 8.82 -0.28
N ALA A 31 -3.59 7.63 -0.83
CA ALA A 31 -4.88 6.93 -0.84
C ALA A 31 -4.77 5.64 -0.04
N GLN A 32 -5.84 5.27 0.65
CA GLN A 32 -5.87 4.03 1.43
C GLN A 32 -5.88 2.81 0.48
N VAL A 33 -4.98 1.86 0.72
CA VAL A 33 -5.06 0.54 0.07
C VAL A 33 -6.19 -0.24 0.74
N THR A 34 -7.15 -0.77 -0.02
CA THR A 34 -8.32 -1.45 0.56
C THR A 34 -8.61 -2.83 -0.01
N ALA A 35 -7.99 -3.23 -1.13
CA ALA A 35 -8.35 -4.48 -1.81
C ALA A 35 -7.90 -5.74 -1.02
N PHE A 36 -6.73 -5.72 -0.38
CA PHE A 36 -6.13 -6.90 0.26
C PHE A 36 -5.87 -6.75 1.76
N VAL A 37 -6.14 -5.56 2.31
CA VAL A 37 -5.76 -5.18 3.69
C VAL A 37 -6.95 -4.81 4.58
N ARG A 38 -8.20 -5.00 4.14
CA ARG A 38 -9.40 -4.62 4.92
C ARG A 38 -9.42 -5.21 6.33
N ASP A 39 -8.99 -6.46 6.46
CA ASP A 39 -9.00 -7.20 7.73
C ASP A 39 -7.57 -7.50 8.24
N ARG A 40 -6.56 -6.75 7.74
CA ARG A 40 -5.16 -6.93 8.10
C ARG A 40 -4.61 -5.68 8.78
N ILE A 41 -3.83 -5.89 9.83
CA ILE A 41 -3.06 -4.84 10.50
C ILE A 41 -1.69 -4.81 9.85
N ILE A 42 -1.42 -3.76 9.06
CA ILE A 42 -0.12 -3.58 8.42
C ILE A 42 0.85 -2.99 9.44
N VAL A 43 2.01 -3.61 9.59
CA VAL A 43 3.03 -3.22 10.57
C VAL A 43 4.31 -2.71 9.92
N ASN A 44 4.55 -3.07 8.65
CA ASN A 44 5.71 -2.59 7.91
C ASN A 44 5.43 -2.49 6.41
N ALA A 45 6.22 -1.69 5.71
CA ALA A 45 6.15 -1.52 4.27
C ALA A 45 7.54 -1.29 3.67
N ALA A 46 7.77 -1.84 2.48
CA ALA A 46 8.92 -1.53 1.65
C ALA A 46 8.43 -1.09 0.27
N ALA A 47 9.09 -0.09 -0.30
CA ALA A 47 8.74 0.44 -1.62
C ALA A 47 10.01 0.60 -2.47
N SER A 48 9.86 0.33 -3.76
CA SER A 48 10.85 0.53 -4.81
C SER A 48 10.17 1.09 -6.06
N VAL A 49 10.93 1.32 -7.13
CA VAL A 49 10.46 1.94 -8.37
C VAL A 49 9.22 1.23 -8.94
N CYS A 50 9.21 -0.10 -8.91
CA CYS A 50 8.19 -0.93 -9.56
C CYS A 50 7.37 -1.80 -8.60
N HIS A 51 7.64 -1.74 -7.30
CA HIS A 51 7.08 -2.68 -6.33
C HIS A 51 6.79 -2.02 -4.98
N THR A 52 5.73 -2.50 -4.33
CA THR A 52 5.40 -2.19 -2.94
C THR A 52 5.10 -3.50 -2.23
N ILE A 53 5.68 -3.69 -1.05
CA ILE A 53 5.44 -4.81 -0.16
C ILE A 53 4.84 -4.25 1.13
N LEU A 54 3.76 -4.86 1.59
CA LEU A 54 3.16 -4.59 2.89
C LEU A 54 3.27 -5.87 3.71
N LEU A 55 3.75 -5.75 4.94
CA LEU A 55 3.85 -6.86 5.89
C LEU A 55 2.74 -6.69 6.93
N ASP A 56 1.91 -7.72 7.10
CA ASP A 56 0.92 -7.72 8.16
C ASP A 56 1.46 -8.23 9.50
N SER A 57 0.70 -8.01 10.58
CA SER A 57 1.04 -8.46 11.93
C SER A 57 1.12 -9.97 12.10
N LYS A 58 0.65 -10.76 11.11
CA LYS A 58 0.74 -12.22 11.08
C LYS A 58 1.96 -12.69 10.28
N GLY A 59 2.76 -11.77 9.72
CA GLY A 59 3.94 -12.09 8.92
C GLY A 59 3.60 -12.53 7.49
N MET A 60 2.40 -12.22 6.99
CA MET A 60 1.95 -12.50 5.62
C MET A 60 2.04 -11.27 4.72
#